data_AF-A0A7L1GMB4-F1
#
_entry.id   AF-A0A7L1GMB4-F1
#
_cell.length_a   1.000
_cell.length_b   1.000
_cell.length_c   1.000
_cell.angle_alpha   90.00
_cell.angle_beta   90.00
_cell.angle_gamma   90.00
#
_symmetry.space_group_name_H-M   'P 1'
#
loop_
_entity.id
_entity.type
_entity.pdbx_description
1 polymer ?
#
loop_
_entity_poly.entity_id
_entity_poly.type
_entity_poly.pdbx_seq_one_letter_code
_entity_poly.pdbx_strand_id
1 'polypeptide(L)'
;NEGNEYFKEKDYKRAVVAYSEGLKKKCEDPDLNAVLHTNRGAAQFHLGNYRSALNDAFQARKLKPTHLKAIIRGALCHMELKNFSEAIAWCEEGLLIDSKEKKLVETRAKADKLKVNIKAVEHLPILVTCSVSRSTLGSLVGVCSERNIKLVLEPSNEEEEISDGLAEISLDGFHSGNATGAKVHLDADGNLNWPVLFLYPEHEQTDFIAAFHENSRFIDHLMVMFAESPPWDVERKYLPSNLELYFEDEERAEMYELNPGHTLLQALQHKRYFVKAGTPTVLALVKHSPFSKKYFSSKKVHRL
;
A
#
# COMPACT_ATOMS: atom_id res chain seq x y z
N ASN A 1 -13.33 16.44 29.16
CA ASN A 1 -14.43 15.46 29.37
C ASN A 1 -15.47 15.46 28.26
N GLU A 2 -15.79 16.60 27.62
CA GLU A 2 -16.73 16.66 26.49
C GLU A 2 -16.45 15.63 25.37
N GLY A 3 -15.18 15.44 25.01
CA GLY A 3 -14.80 14.42 24.02
C GLY A 3 -15.23 12.99 24.39
N ASN A 4 -15.26 12.66 25.69
CA ASN A 4 -15.72 11.34 26.16
C ASN A 4 -17.24 11.21 26.00
N GLU A 5 -18.00 12.28 26.22
CA GLU A 5 -19.46 12.27 26.04
C GLU A 5 -19.82 12.12 24.56
N TYR A 6 -19.19 12.90 23.67
CA TYR A 6 -19.37 12.72 22.22
C TYR A 6 -18.97 11.32 21.75
N PHE A 7 -17.93 10.74 22.35
CA PHE A 7 -17.53 9.36 22.03
C PHE A 7 -18.59 8.34 22.43
N LYS A 8 -19.24 8.50 23.59
CA LYS A 8 -20.36 7.64 24.03
C LYS A 8 -21.58 7.78 23.11
N GLU A 9 -21.85 9.00 22.63
CA GLU A 9 -22.90 9.29 21.66
C GLU A 9 -22.58 8.76 20.25
N LYS A 10 -21.38 8.16 20.04
CA LYS A 10 -20.84 7.75 18.74
C LYS A 10 -20.64 8.89 17.76
N ASP A 11 -20.65 10.14 18.23
CA ASP A 11 -20.26 11.29 17.44
C ASP A 11 -18.74 11.44 17.47
N TYR A 12 -18.09 10.57 16.70
CA TYR A 12 -16.63 10.51 16.66
C TYR A 12 -16.02 11.79 16.06
N LYS A 13 -16.74 12.51 15.18
CA LYS A 13 -16.26 13.77 14.59
C LYS A 13 -16.13 14.86 15.65
N ARG A 14 -17.19 15.10 16.44
CA ARG A 14 -17.14 16.07 17.55
C ARG A 14 -16.18 15.62 18.65
N ALA A 15 -16.08 14.32 18.92
CA ALA A 15 -15.11 13.79 19.88
C ALA A 15 -13.66 14.13 19.47
N VAL A 16 -13.28 13.94 18.21
CA VAL A 16 -11.94 14.29 17.69
C VAL A 16 -11.62 15.77 17.90
N VAL A 17 -12.59 16.66 17.62
CA VAL A 17 -12.42 18.11 17.80
C VAL A 17 -12.17 18.43 19.28
N ALA A 18 -13.03 17.94 20.17
CA ALA A 18 -12.91 18.20 21.60
C ALA A 18 -11.60 17.67 22.21
N TYR A 19 -11.13 16.47 21.80
CA TYR A 19 -9.82 15.97 22.25
C TYR A 19 -8.65 16.80 21.70
N SER A 20 -8.76 17.26 20.45
CA SER A 20 -7.73 18.11 19.83
C SER A 20 -7.63 19.47 20.53
N GLU A 21 -8.75 20.05 20.96
CA GLU A 21 -8.76 21.25 21.78
C GLU A 21 -8.10 21.03 23.14
N GLY A 22 -8.35 19.88 23.77
CA GLY A 22 -7.64 19.46 24.99
C GLY A 22 -6.13 19.41 24.80
N LEU A 23 -5.65 18.78 23.72
CA LEU A 23 -4.22 18.70 23.42
C LEU A 23 -3.60 20.07 23.08
N LYS A 24 -4.35 20.99 22.47
CA LYS A 24 -3.89 22.37 22.20
C LYS A 24 -3.59 23.17 23.47
N LYS A 25 -4.21 22.82 24.60
CA LYS A 25 -3.96 23.50 25.89
C LYS A 25 -2.57 23.20 26.46
N LYS A 26 -1.81 22.25 25.88
CA LYS A 26 -0.43 21.91 26.26
C LYS A 26 -0.25 21.73 27.78
N CYS A 27 -1.10 20.89 28.38
CA CYS A 27 -0.93 20.54 29.78
C CYS A 27 0.43 19.85 29.99
N GLU A 28 1.11 20.13 31.10
CA GLU A 28 2.41 19.52 31.41
C GLU A 28 2.28 18.06 31.88
N ASP A 29 1.06 17.58 32.15
CA ASP A 29 0.80 16.21 32.59
C ASP A 29 0.92 15.22 31.40
N PRO A 30 1.98 14.37 31.38
CA PRO A 30 2.18 13.40 30.31
C PRO A 30 1.14 12.28 30.32
N ASP A 31 0.59 11.92 31.48
CA ASP A 31 -0.42 10.87 31.60
C ASP A 31 -1.74 11.33 31.00
N LEU A 32 -2.15 12.57 31.30
CA LEU A 32 -3.34 13.17 30.72
C LEU A 32 -3.21 13.31 29.19
N ASN A 33 -2.05 13.76 28.71
CA ASN A 33 -1.80 13.88 27.27
C ASN A 33 -1.81 12.51 26.57
N ALA A 34 -1.24 11.47 27.19
CA ALA A 34 -1.29 10.12 26.67
C ALA A 34 -2.74 9.62 26.55
N VAL A 35 -3.59 9.88 27.57
CA VAL A 35 -5.02 9.54 27.53
C VAL A 35 -5.76 10.30 26.43
N LEU A 36 -5.50 11.60 26.27
CA LEU A 36 -6.12 12.42 25.22
C LEU A 36 -5.76 11.92 23.82
N HIS A 37 -4.48 11.62 23.57
CA HIS A 37 -4.04 11.02 22.32
C HIS A 37 -4.70 9.65 22.09
N THR A 38 -4.73 8.78 23.10
CA THR A 38 -5.39 7.47 23.01
C THR A 38 -6.88 7.59 22.67
N ASN A 39 -7.58 8.53 23.28
CA ASN A 39 -9.02 8.72 23.07
C ASN A 39 -9.31 9.37 21.71
N ARG A 40 -8.50 10.34 21.28
CA ARG A 40 -8.58 10.91 19.94
C ARG A 40 -8.31 9.85 18.88
N GLY A 41 -7.27 9.02 19.07
CA GLY A 41 -6.96 7.90 18.21
C GLY A 41 -8.09 6.88 18.13
N ALA A 42 -8.85 6.68 19.22
CA ALA A 42 -10.05 5.83 19.21
C ALA A 42 -11.14 6.39 18.29
N ALA A 43 -11.40 7.69 18.40
CA ALA A 43 -12.42 8.35 17.59
C ALA A 43 -12.00 8.37 16.11
N GLN A 44 -10.73 8.63 15.82
CA GLN A 44 -10.17 8.55 14.47
C GLN A 44 -10.27 7.13 13.87
N PHE A 45 -10.01 6.09 14.69
CA PHE A 45 -10.13 4.70 14.26
C PHE A 45 -11.57 4.36 13.84
N HIS A 46 -12.57 4.79 14.64
CA HIS A 46 -13.98 4.57 14.29
C HIS A 46 -14.44 5.36 13.06
N LEU A 47 -13.73 6.43 12.68
CA LEU A 47 -13.98 7.18 11.44
C LEU A 47 -13.27 6.58 10.22
N GLY A 48 -12.47 5.51 10.38
CA GLY A 48 -11.66 4.92 9.31
C GLY A 48 -10.34 5.65 9.04
N ASN A 49 -9.99 6.66 9.84
CA ASN A 49 -8.77 7.45 9.68
C ASN A 49 -7.57 6.75 10.34
N TYR A 50 -7.23 5.55 9.86
CA TYR A 50 -6.28 4.66 10.53
C TYR A 50 -4.87 5.24 10.66
N ARG A 51 -4.39 6.00 9.68
CA ARG A 51 -3.07 6.68 9.75
C ARG A 51 -3.04 7.75 10.85
N SER A 52 -4.10 8.56 10.96
CA SER A 52 -4.21 9.56 12.02
C SER A 52 -4.35 8.91 13.41
N ALA A 53 -5.13 7.83 13.50
CA ALA A 53 -5.28 7.03 14.71
C ALA A 53 -3.95 6.38 15.14
N LEU A 54 -3.17 5.90 14.17
CA LEU A 54 -1.84 5.33 14.40
C LEU A 54 -0.85 6.39 14.91
N ASN A 55 -0.83 7.59 14.30
CA ASN A 55 -0.02 8.69 14.80
C ASN A 55 -0.38 9.05 16.25
N ASP A 56 -1.67 9.10 16.57
CA ASP A 56 -2.14 9.30 17.95
C ASP A 56 -1.68 8.18 18.90
N ALA A 57 -1.71 6.92 18.47
CA ALA A 57 -1.18 5.80 19.24
C ALA A 57 0.34 5.91 19.46
N PHE A 58 1.11 6.36 18.46
CA PHE A 58 2.54 6.62 18.60
C PHE A 58 2.84 7.74 19.60
N GLN A 59 2.10 8.86 19.54
CA GLN A 59 2.28 9.96 20.50
C GLN A 59 1.95 9.51 21.92
N ALA A 60 0.84 8.78 22.10
CA ALA A 60 0.47 8.22 23.40
C ALA A 60 1.53 7.26 23.95
N ARG A 61 2.09 6.39 23.08
CA ARG A 61 3.18 5.47 23.44
C ARG A 61 4.47 6.21 23.79
N LYS A 62 4.81 7.28 23.07
CA LYS A 62 5.98 8.11 23.36
C LYS A 62 5.88 8.79 24.74
N LEU A 63 4.69 9.26 25.10
CA LEU A 63 4.42 9.88 26.40
C LEU A 63 4.38 8.84 27.52
N LYS A 64 3.73 7.70 27.27
CA LYS A 64 3.59 6.61 28.23
C LYS A 64 3.80 5.26 27.53
N PRO A 65 5.03 4.73 27.55
CA PRO A 65 5.37 3.45 26.90
C PRO A 65 4.58 2.26 27.47
N THR A 66 4.16 2.32 28.73
CA THR A 66 3.36 1.26 29.37
C THR A 66 1.86 1.38 29.11
N HIS A 67 1.43 2.31 28.25
CA HIS A 67 0.02 2.55 28.00
C HIS A 67 -0.61 1.53 27.06
N LEU A 68 -1.06 0.41 27.63
CA LEU A 68 -1.57 -0.75 26.89
C LEU A 68 -2.70 -0.41 25.90
N LYS A 69 -3.60 0.52 26.22
CA LYS A 69 -4.69 0.93 25.30
C LYS A 69 -4.18 1.60 24.03
N ALA A 70 -3.10 2.38 24.10
CA ALA A 70 -2.47 2.96 22.92
C ALA A 70 -1.79 1.88 22.08
N ILE A 71 -1.11 0.92 22.73
CA ILE A 71 -0.44 -0.18 22.03
C ILE A 71 -1.45 -1.05 21.29
N ILE A 72 -2.56 -1.43 21.95
CA ILE A 72 -3.67 -2.14 21.32
C ILE A 72 -4.21 -1.35 20.13
N ARG A 73 -4.38 -0.02 20.26
CA ARG A 73 -4.85 0.82 19.16
C ARG A 73 -3.89 0.80 17.98
N GLY A 74 -2.59 0.95 18.22
CA GLY A 74 -1.58 0.95 17.16
C GLY A 74 -1.49 -0.40 16.44
N ALA A 75 -1.55 -1.52 17.19
CA ALA A 75 -1.62 -2.85 16.61
C ALA A 75 -2.85 -3.01 15.70
N LEU A 76 -4.03 -2.58 16.14
CA LEU A 76 -5.25 -2.60 15.33
C LEU A 76 -5.14 -1.68 14.10
N CYS A 77 -4.55 -0.49 14.24
CA CYS A 77 -4.35 0.40 13.09
C CYS A 77 -3.42 -0.24 12.05
N HIS A 78 -2.33 -0.89 12.47
CA HIS A 78 -1.44 -1.61 11.57
C HIS A 78 -2.14 -2.79 10.91
N MET A 79 -3.06 -3.48 11.58
CA MET A 79 -3.90 -4.51 10.97
C MET A 79 -4.79 -3.95 9.86
N GLU A 80 -5.49 -2.83 10.12
CA GLU A 80 -6.34 -2.18 9.12
C GLU A 80 -5.52 -1.61 7.93
N LEU A 81 -4.29 -1.18 8.20
CA LEU A 81 -3.33 -0.72 7.18
C LEU A 81 -2.58 -1.86 6.49
N LYS A 82 -2.87 -3.13 6.83
CA LYS A 82 -2.21 -4.33 6.30
C LYS A 82 -0.69 -4.39 6.54
N ASN A 83 -0.19 -3.66 7.55
CA ASN A 83 1.19 -3.70 7.99
C ASN A 83 1.36 -4.78 9.07
N PHE A 84 1.27 -6.05 8.68
CA PHE A 84 1.19 -7.17 9.64
C PHE A 84 2.48 -7.38 10.43
N SER A 85 3.64 -7.07 9.85
CA SER A 85 4.93 -7.15 10.56
C SER A 85 4.98 -6.19 11.74
N GLU A 86 4.55 -4.95 11.51
CA GLU A 86 4.47 -3.91 12.53
C GLU A 86 3.36 -4.23 13.52
N ALA A 87 2.21 -4.75 13.08
CA ALA A 87 1.14 -5.19 13.97
C ALA A 87 1.62 -6.24 14.97
N ILE A 88 2.43 -7.21 14.53
CA ILE A 88 3.04 -8.24 15.40
C ILE A 88 4.00 -7.57 16.39
N ALA A 89 4.90 -6.69 15.93
CA ALA A 89 5.86 -6.02 16.80
C ALA A 89 5.16 -5.21 17.91
N TRP A 90 4.08 -4.50 17.58
CA TRP A 90 3.25 -3.79 18.56
C TRP A 90 2.54 -4.75 19.51
N CYS A 91 2.06 -5.90 19.04
CA CYS A 91 1.46 -6.91 19.91
C CYS A 91 2.50 -7.51 20.87
N GLU A 92 3.71 -7.80 20.41
CA GLU A 92 4.80 -8.32 21.23
C GLU A 92 5.19 -7.32 22.32
N GLU A 93 5.33 -6.04 21.98
CA GLU A 93 5.57 -4.96 22.94
C GLU A 93 4.48 -4.90 24.02
N GLY A 94 3.20 -4.97 23.62
CA GLY A 94 2.09 -4.94 24.57
C GLY A 94 1.99 -6.21 25.43
N LEU A 95 2.36 -7.37 24.89
CA LEU A 95 2.39 -8.63 25.62
C LEU A 95 3.56 -8.73 26.62
N LEU A 96 4.61 -7.93 26.44
CA LEU A 96 5.64 -7.75 27.48
C LEU A 96 5.10 -6.99 28.70
N ILE A 97 4.09 -6.13 28.51
CA ILE A 97 3.44 -5.38 29.60
C ILE A 97 2.36 -6.23 30.25
N ASP A 98 1.47 -6.83 29.45
CA ASP A 98 0.43 -7.75 29.91
C ASP A 98 0.36 -8.98 29.00
N SER A 99 0.94 -10.07 29.47
CA SER A 99 1.04 -11.34 28.73
C SER A 99 -0.30 -12.04 28.50
N LYS A 100 -1.37 -11.61 29.18
CA LYS A 100 -2.72 -12.21 29.07
C LYS A 100 -3.73 -11.31 28.36
N GLU A 101 -3.29 -10.18 27.80
CA GLU A 101 -4.18 -9.27 27.08
C GLU A 101 -4.76 -9.95 25.83
N LYS A 102 -6.01 -10.40 25.97
CA LYS A 102 -6.73 -11.19 24.97
C LYS A 102 -6.73 -10.52 23.60
N LYS A 103 -6.91 -9.20 23.54
CA LYS A 103 -7.01 -8.50 22.26
C LYS A 103 -5.68 -8.49 21.50
N LEU A 104 -4.55 -8.41 22.20
CA LEU A 104 -3.22 -8.49 21.58
C LEU A 104 -2.90 -9.91 21.15
N VAL A 105 -3.23 -10.93 21.96
CA VAL A 105 -3.05 -12.34 21.57
C VAL A 105 -3.86 -12.67 20.31
N GLU A 106 -5.12 -12.28 20.25
CA GLU A 106 -5.98 -12.47 19.07
C GLU A 106 -5.48 -11.69 17.86
N THR A 107 -5.06 -10.44 18.06
CA THR A 107 -4.56 -9.58 16.98
C THR A 107 -3.25 -10.12 16.43
N ARG A 108 -2.34 -10.58 17.30
CA ARG A 108 -1.09 -11.23 16.92
C ARG A 108 -1.34 -12.52 16.14
N ALA A 109 -2.19 -13.41 16.66
CA ALA A 109 -2.50 -14.66 15.97
C ALA A 109 -3.13 -14.41 14.59
N LYS A 110 -4.00 -13.39 14.47
CA LYS A 110 -4.54 -12.95 13.17
C LYS A 110 -3.45 -12.36 12.28
N ALA A 111 -2.58 -11.51 12.81
CA ALA A 111 -1.47 -10.89 12.09
C ALA A 111 -0.47 -11.93 11.59
N ASP A 112 -0.10 -12.90 12.42
CA ASP A 112 0.77 -14.02 12.07
C ASP A 112 0.13 -14.89 10.99
N LYS A 113 -1.16 -15.24 11.13
CA LYS A 113 -1.90 -15.97 10.10
C LYS A 113 -1.91 -15.19 8.78
N LEU A 114 -2.19 -13.88 8.82
CA LEU A 114 -2.24 -13.04 7.62
C LEU A 114 -0.85 -12.78 7.03
N LYS A 115 0.20 -12.69 7.85
CA LYS A 115 1.59 -12.54 7.43
C LYS A 115 2.14 -13.82 6.83
N VAL A 116 1.83 -14.98 7.42
CA VAL A 116 2.13 -16.30 6.84
C VAL A 116 1.34 -16.46 5.57
N ASN A 117 0.06 -16.06 5.52
CA ASN A 117 -0.70 -16.07 4.28
C ASN A 117 -0.08 -15.13 3.24
N ILE A 118 0.44 -13.96 3.60
CA ILE A 118 1.10 -13.05 2.65
C ILE A 118 2.44 -13.60 2.18
N LYS A 119 3.25 -14.18 3.08
CA LYS A 119 4.49 -14.85 2.71
C LYS A 119 4.26 -16.14 1.92
N ALA A 120 3.18 -16.85 2.21
CA ALA A 120 2.72 -18.00 1.46
C ALA A 120 2.12 -17.57 0.12
N VAL A 121 1.52 -16.39 0.01
CA VAL A 121 1.07 -15.75 -1.24
C VAL A 121 2.26 -15.17 -2.03
N GLU A 122 3.36 -14.81 -1.38
CA GLU A 122 4.64 -14.47 -2.01
C GLU A 122 5.41 -15.73 -2.50
N HIS A 123 5.09 -16.92 -1.99
CA HIS A 123 5.79 -18.18 -2.30
C HIS A 123 4.89 -19.33 -2.83
N LEU A 124 3.59 -19.12 -3.04
CA LEU A 124 2.60 -20.08 -3.54
C LEU A 124 1.55 -19.28 -4.36
N PRO A 125 1.09 -19.77 -5.53
CA PRO A 125 0.22 -18.98 -6.40
C PRO A 125 -1.10 -18.67 -5.69
N ILE A 126 -1.53 -17.42 -5.84
CA ILE A 126 -2.58 -16.78 -5.07
C ILE A 126 -3.94 -17.40 -5.41
N LEU A 127 -4.54 -18.20 -4.50
CA LEU A 127 -5.95 -18.60 -4.59
C LEU A 127 -6.79 -17.68 -3.69
N VAL A 128 -7.46 -16.67 -4.27
CA VAL A 128 -8.41 -15.80 -3.55
C VAL A 128 -9.67 -15.62 -4.39
N THR A 129 -10.80 -16.10 -3.86
CA THR A 129 -12.14 -15.96 -4.46
C THR A 129 -12.82 -14.66 -4.01
N CYS A 130 -13.31 -13.84 -4.96
CA CYS A 130 -14.41 -12.90 -4.74
C CYS A 130 -15.07 -12.45 -6.06
N SER A 131 -16.40 -12.52 -6.14
CA SER A 131 -17.21 -12.35 -7.36
C SER A 131 -17.22 -10.94 -7.96
N VAL A 132 -16.60 -10.77 -9.13
CA VAL A 132 -16.88 -9.69 -10.09
C VAL A 132 -17.56 -10.32 -11.31
N SER A 133 -18.54 -9.63 -11.93
CA SER A 133 -19.25 -10.16 -13.10
C SER A 133 -18.28 -10.40 -14.27
N ARG A 134 -18.20 -11.65 -14.75
CA ARG A 134 -17.34 -12.12 -15.86
C ARG A 134 -17.41 -11.25 -17.14
N SER A 135 -18.51 -10.53 -17.37
CA SER A 135 -18.73 -9.68 -18.55
C SER A 135 -17.78 -8.48 -18.66
N THR A 136 -17.47 -7.82 -17.54
CA THR A 136 -16.65 -6.59 -17.54
C THR A 136 -15.17 -6.91 -17.74
N LEU A 137 -14.74 -8.09 -17.29
CA LEU A 137 -13.35 -8.54 -17.33
C LEU A 137 -12.90 -8.91 -18.75
N GLY A 138 -13.76 -9.60 -19.50
CA GLY A 138 -13.49 -9.96 -20.90
C GLY A 138 -13.31 -8.73 -21.80
N SER A 139 -14.07 -7.66 -21.54
CA SER A 139 -13.92 -6.39 -22.25
C SER A 139 -12.55 -5.73 -21.97
N LEU A 140 -12.08 -5.74 -20.72
CA LEU A 140 -10.80 -5.14 -20.35
C LEU A 140 -9.59 -5.92 -20.90
N VAL A 141 -9.65 -7.26 -20.89
CA VAL A 141 -8.61 -8.11 -21.49
C VAL A 141 -8.46 -7.81 -22.97
N GLY A 142 -9.58 -7.74 -23.71
CA GLY A 142 -9.58 -7.42 -25.14
C GLY A 142 -8.93 -6.06 -25.41
N VAL A 143 -9.32 -5.04 -24.66
CA VAL A 143 -8.76 -3.69 -24.78
C VAL A 143 -7.25 -3.66 -24.44
N CYS A 144 -6.80 -4.41 -23.44
CA CYS A 144 -5.37 -4.51 -23.13
C CYS A 144 -4.58 -5.21 -24.25
N SER A 145 -5.15 -6.27 -24.84
CA SER A 145 -4.56 -6.97 -25.98
C SER A 145 -4.47 -6.08 -27.23
N GLU A 146 -5.51 -5.30 -27.54
CA GLU A 146 -5.50 -4.31 -28.63
C GLU A 146 -4.37 -3.28 -28.46
N ARG A 147 -4.08 -2.91 -27.21
CA ARG A 147 -3.03 -1.95 -26.87
C ARG A 147 -1.63 -2.56 -26.73
N ASN A 148 -1.46 -3.86 -27.03
CA ASN A 148 -0.22 -4.62 -26.87
C ASN A 148 0.32 -4.65 -25.43
N ILE A 149 -0.56 -4.59 -24.44
CA ILE A 149 -0.20 -4.66 -23.02
C ILE A 149 -0.11 -6.12 -22.61
N LYS A 150 1.05 -6.51 -22.05
CA LYS A 150 1.29 -7.88 -21.59
C LYS A 150 0.82 -8.04 -20.16
N LEU A 151 -0.27 -8.76 -19.97
CA LEU A 151 -0.78 -9.13 -18.67
C LEU A 151 -0.24 -10.51 -18.30
N VAL A 152 0.33 -10.63 -17.11
CA VAL A 152 0.65 -11.93 -16.52
C VAL A 152 -0.55 -12.33 -15.68
N LEU A 153 -1.31 -13.28 -16.21
CA LEU A 153 -2.39 -13.95 -15.51
C LEU A 153 -1.80 -15.27 -15.01
N GLU A 154 -1.70 -15.46 -13.69
CA GLU A 154 -1.27 -16.75 -13.16
C GLU A 154 -2.36 -17.81 -13.42
N PRO A 155 -2.04 -18.98 -13.99
CA PRO A 155 -3.02 -20.04 -14.17
C PRO A 155 -3.50 -20.56 -12.81
N SER A 156 -4.81 -20.75 -12.68
CA SER A 156 -5.42 -21.43 -11.54
C SER A 156 -5.06 -22.92 -11.56
N ASN A 157 -4.51 -23.45 -10.46
CA ASN A 157 -4.24 -24.87 -10.28
C ASN A 157 -5.54 -25.68 -10.03
N GLU A 158 -6.44 -25.71 -11.00
CA GLU A 158 -7.56 -26.66 -11.02
C GLU A 158 -7.43 -27.53 -12.28
N GLU A 159 -6.54 -28.52 -12.24
CA GLU A 159 -6.65 -29.68 -13.12
C GLU A 159 -7.67 -30.65 -12.49
N GLU A 160 -8.94 -30.51 -12.84
CA GLU A 160 -9.88 -31.64 -12.84
C GLU A 160 -10.11 -32.07 -14.30
N GLU A 161 -9.83 -33.35 -14.56
CA GLU A 161 -10.03 -34.04 -15.83
C GLU A 161 -11.48 -33.91 -16.33
N ILE A 162 -11.74 -33.11 -17.38
CA ILE A 162 -12.88 -33.38 -18.29
C ILE A 162 -12.48 -33.08 -19.75
N SER A 163 -12.51 -34.16 -20.53
CA SER A 163 -12.81 -34.28 -21.95
C SER A 163 -13.33 -33.03 -22.69
N ASP A 164 -12.86 -32.86 -23.93
CA ASP A 164 -13.26 -31.90 -24.98
C ASP A 164 -12.70 -30.46 -24.91
N GLY A 165 -11.49 -30.30 -25.46
CA GLY A 165 -11.30 -29.46 -26.65
C GLY A 165 -11.39 -27.93 -26.55
N LEU A 166 -11.66 -27.34 -25.39
CA LEU A 166 -11.59 -25.89 -25.16
C LEU A 166 -10.95 -25.64 -23.80
N ALA A 167 -9.66 -25.31 -23.80
CA ALA A 167 -8.94 -24.92 -22.59
C ALA A 167 -9.65 -23.73 -21.93
N GLU A 168 -10.36 -23.98 -20.83
CA GLU A 168 -10.97 -22.96 -19.99
C GLU A 168 -9.86 -22.17 -19.30
N ILE A 169 -9.51 -21.03 -19.89
CA ILE A 169 -8.59 -20.05 -19.31
C ILE A 169 -9.32 -19.38 -18.15
N SER A 170 -9.01 -19.80 -16.92
CA SER A 170 -9.49 -19.08 -15.73
C SER A 170 -8.79 -17.73 -15.64
N LEU A 171 -9.56 -16.66 -15.85
CA LEU A 171 -9.13 -15.27 -15.97
C LEU A 171 -9.07 -14.56 -14.60
N ASP A 172 -8.44 -15.18 -13.60
CA ASP A 172 -8.38 -14.64 -12.22
C ASP A 172 -7.32 -13.52 -12.04
N GLY A 173 -6.47 -13.24 -13.04
CA GLY A 173 -5.39 -12.25 -12.91
C GLY A 173 -5.80 -10.76 -12.91
N PHE A 174 -7.10 -10.46 -12.91
CA PHE A 174 -7.66 -9.13 -12.60
C PHE A 174 -8.13 -9.02 -11.14
N HIS A 175 -7.93 -10.07 -10.33
CA HIS A 175 -8.55 -10.23 -9.03
C HIS A 175 -7.54 -10.63 -7.95
N SER A 176 -6.90 -9.64 -7.31
CA SER A 176 -6.55 -9.68 -5.88
C SER A 176 -5.77 -8.42 -5.44
N GLY A 177 -6.24 -7.74 -4.39
CA GLY A 177 -5.33 -7.47 -3.26
C GLY A 177 -4.72 -6.08 -3.02
N ASN A 178 -4.87 -5.04 -3.83
CA ASN A 178 -4.24 -3.74 -3.51
C ASN A 178 -4.81 -3.14 -2.20
N ALA A 179 -3.96 -2.52 -1.37
CA ALA A 179 -4.34 -1.97 -0.04
C ALA A 179 -5.52 -0.97 -0.07
N THR A 180 -5.88 -0.45 -1.25
CA THR A 180 -6.89 0.57 -1.52
C THR A 180 -8.12 0.07 -2.27
N GLY A 181 -8.12 -1.15 -2.80
CA GLY A 181 -9.22 -1.69 -3.62
C GLY A 181 -9.39 -1.06 -5.01
N ALA A 182 -8.48 -0.20 -5.45
CA ALA A 182 -8.52 0.42 -6.78
C ALA A 182 -8.17 -0.61 -7.88
N LYS A 183 -8.88 -0.52 -9.01
CA LYS A 183 -8.82 -1.47 -10.13
C LYS A 183 -8.64 -0.74 -11.44
N VAL A 184 -8.05 -1.42 -12.41
CA VAL A 184 -8.01 -0.92 -13.79
C VAL A 184 -9.45 -0.79 -14.32
N HIS A 185 -9.75 0.35 -14.90
CA HIS A 185 -11.07 0.66 -15.45
C HIS A 185 -10.96 1.58 -16.65
N LEU A 186 -12.02 1.61 -17.46
CA LEU A 186 -12.17 2.53 -18.57
C LEU A 186 -12.84 3.83 -18.11
N ASP A 187 -12.40 4.96 -18.64
CA ASP A 187 -13.13 6.22 -18.54
C ASP A 187 -14.23 6.33 -19.62
N ALA A 188 -14.93 7.47 -19.64
CA ALA A 188 -15.99 7.75 -20.60
C ALA A 188 -15.51 7.80 -22.06
N ASP A 189 -14.21 8.08 -22.27
CA ASP A 189 -13.59 8.18 -23.59
C ASP A 189 -12.97 6.84 -24.05
N GLY A 190 -13.06 5.81 -23.21
CA GLY A 190 -12.52 4.48 -23.49
C GLY A 190 -11.02 4.35 -23.22
N ASN A 191 -10.40 5.26 -22.49
CA ASN A 191 -9.00 5.13 -22.06
C ASN A 191 -8.88 4.35 -20.76
N LEU A 192 -7.78 3.62 -20.59
CA LEU A 192 -7.51 2.88 -19.36
C LEU A 192 -6.96 3.80 -18.27
N ASN A 193 -7.46 3.58 -17.06
CA ASN A 193 -6.95 4.16 -15.83
C ASN A 193 -6.43 3.03 -14.96
N TRP A 194 -5.14 3.05 -14.66
CA TRP A 194 -4.43 1.98 -13.97
C TRP A 194 -4.13 2.33 -12.52
N PRO A 195 -4.27 1.38 -11.57
CA PRO A 195 -3.62 1.51 -10.28
C PRO A 195 -2.11 1.31 -10.46
N VAL A 196 -1.28 2.30 -10.10
CA VAL A 196 0.18 2.23 -10.29
C VAL A 196 0.90 2.35 -8.95
N LEU A 197 1.90 1.49 -8.74
CA LEU A 197 2.71 1.46 -7.54
C LEU A 197 4.11 2.02 -7.84
N PHE A 198 4.50 3.07 -7.11
CA PHE A 198 5.86 3.60 -7.09
C PHE A 198 6.62 3.03 -5.90
N LEU A 199 7.81 2.51 -6.15
CA LEU A 199 8.71 1.96 -5.13
C LEU A 199 9.95 2.86 -4.99
N TYR A 200 10.35 3.14 -3.75
CA TYR A 200 11.55 3.91 -3.40
C TYR A 200 12.49 3.03 -2.56
N PRO A 201 13.31 2.17 -3.20
CA PRO A 201 14.07 1.15 -2.49
C PRO A 201 15.11 1.71 -1.50
N GLU A 202 15.60 2.94 -1.70
CA GLU A 202 16.58 3.59 -0.82
C GLU A 202 16.03 3.84 0.60
N HIS A 203 14.73 4.11 0.69
CA HIS A 203 14.06 4.45 1.95
C HIS A 203 12.98 3.43 2.34
N GLU A 204 12.88 2.32 1.60
CA GLU A 204 11.85 1.29 1.76
C GLU A 204 10.43 1.88 1.79
N GLN A 205 10.21 2.93 1.00
CA GLN A 205 8.92 3.60 0.89
C GLN A 205 8.20 3.21 -0.38
N THR A 206 6.88 3.38 -0.39
CA THR A 206 6.04 3.18 -1.55
C THR A 206 4.98 4.27 -1.66
N ASP A 207 4.60 4.63 -2.88
CA ASP A 207 3.46 5.48 -3.16
C ASP A 207 2.51 4.80 -4.12
N PHE A 208 1.22 5.05 -3.95
CA PHE A 208 0.17 4.41 -4.72
C PHE A 208 -0.73 5.44 -5.40
N ILE A 209 -0.84 5.32 -6.72
CA ILE A 209 -1.75 6.13 -7.54
C ILE A 209 -2.92 5.25 -7.93
N ALA A 210 -4.12 5.59 -7.44
CA ALA A 210 -5.32 4.77 -7.65
C ALA A 210 -5.83 4.75 -9.09
N ALA A 211 -5.63 5.84 -9.82
CA ALA A 211 -6.07 6.02 -11.21
C ALA A 211 -5.02 6.83 -11.97
N PHE A 212 -4.10 6.13 -12.60
CA PHE A 212 -3.10 6.67 -13.51
C PHE A 212 -3.63 6.51 -14.94
N HIS A 213 -3.99 7.61 -15.57
CA HIS A 213 -4.51 7.61 -16.93
C HIS A 213 -3.43 7.19 -17.93
N GLU A 214 -3.75 6.29 -18.87
CA GLU A 214 -2.75 5.66 -19.74
C GLU A 214 -1.96 6.65 -20.61
N ASN A 215 -2.57 7.79 -20.96
CA ASN A 215 -1.93 8.86 -21.74
C ASN A 215 -1.25 9.93 -20.87
N SER A 216 -1.30 9.83 -19.54
CA SER A 216 -0.57 10.74 -18.65
C SER A 216 0.91 10.39 -18.63
N ARG A 217 1.77 11.41 -18.51
CA ARG A 217 3.23 11.20 -18.41
C ARG A 217 3.65 10.97 -16.98
N PHE A 218 4.70 10.19 -16.78
CA PHE A 218 5.25 9.97 -15.44
C PHE A 218 5.69 11.27 -14.77
N ILE A 219 6.30 12.19 -15.52
CA ILE A 219 6.78 13.46 -14.99
C ILE A 219 5.65 14.33 -14.41
N ASP A 220 4.47 14.32 -15.01
CA ASP A 220 3.32 15.10 -14.52
C ASP A 220 2.87 14.59 -13.14
N HIS A 221 2.88 13.27 -12.94
CA HIS A 221 2.60 12.67 -11.64
C HIS A 221 3.72 12.91 -10.63
N LEU A 222 4.99 12.75 -11.03
CA LEU A 222 6.14 13.03 -10.15
C LEU A 222 6.15 14.47 -9.65
N MET A 223 5.81 15.44 -10.50
CA MET A 223 5.71 16.85 -10.13
C MET A 223 4.67 17.08 -9.02
N VAL A 224 3.56 16.36 -9.05
CA VAL A 224 2.52 16.45 -8.00
C VAL A 224 2.93 15.70 -6.75
N MET A 225 3.47 14.48 -6.88
CA MET A 225 3.90 13.63 -5.76
C MET A 225 5.00 14.29 -4.92
N PHE A 226 5.96 14.95 -5.59
CA PHE A 226 7.11 15.61 -4.96
C PHE A 226 7.00 17.14 -4.97
N ALA A 227 5.78 17.68 -5.08
CA ALA A 227 5.54 19.12 -4.95
C ALA A 227 5.98 19.64 -3.56
N GLU A 228 5.78 18.81 -2.54
CA GLU A 228 6.35 18.98 -1.21
C GLU A 228 7.31 17.82 -0.94
N SER A 229 8.48 18.12 -0.36
CA SER A 229 9.46 17.08 -0.02
C SER A 229 8.87 16.14 1.03
N PRO A 230 8.85 14.82 0.78
CA PRO A 230 8.31 13.88 1.76
C PRO A 230 9.17 13.85 3.03
N PRO A 231 8.59 13.52 4.20
CA PRO A 231 9.28 13.60 5.48
C PRO A 231 10.47 12.63 5.61
N TRP A 232 10.48 11.57 4.79
CA TRP A 232 11.56 10.59 4.74
C TRP A 232 12.74 11.05 3.86
N ASP A 233 12.54 12.03 2.96
CA ASP A 233 13.60 12.62 2.14
C ASP A 233 14.28 13.78 2.88
N VAL A 234 14.98 13.44 3.96
CA VAL A 234 15.67 14.41 4.84
C VAL A 234 16.69 15.25 4.06
N GLU A 235 17.31 14.65 3.05
CA GLU A 235 18.35 15.28 2.22
C GLU A 235 17.79 16.02 1.00
N ARG A 236 16.46 15.99 0.80
CA ARG A 236 15.73 16.66 -0.29
C ARG A 236 16.26 16.30 -1.68
N LYS A 237 16.58 15.02 -1.88
CA LYS A 237 17.16 14.47 -3.10
C LYS A 237 16.12 14.03 -4.13
N TYR A 238 14.89 13.74 -3.70
CA TYR A 238 13.80 13.24 -4.53
C TYR A 238 13.07 14.39 -5.23
N LEU A 239 13.78 15.03 -6.16
CA LEU A 239 13.22 16.06 -7.04
C LEU A 239 12.81 15.44 -8.38
N PRO A 240 11.70 15.86 -9.01
CA PRO A 240 11.25 15.30 -10.30
C PRO A 240 12.33 15.31 -11.40
N SER A 241 13.20 16.32 -11.43
CA SER A 241 14.31 16.44 -12.38
C SER A 241 15.50 15.52 -12.09
N ASN A 242 15.57 14.96 -10.89
CA ASN A 242 16.68 14.16 -10.38
C ASN A 242 16.31 12.69 -10.18
N LEU A 243 15.08 12.29 -10.52
CA LEU A 243 14.60 10.93 -10.42
C LEU A 243 14.77 10.19 -11.74
N GLU A 244 15.28 8.97 -11.65
CA GLU A 244 15.33 8.00 -12.72
C GLU A 244 14.32 6.88 -12.41
N LEU A 245 13.51 6.53 -13.40
CA LEU A 245 12.45 5.54 -13.27
C LEU A 245 12.88 4.23 -13.91
N TYR A 246 12.46 3.11 -13.35
CA TYR A 246 12.79 1.78 -13.85
C TYR A 246 11.62 0.81 -13.69
N PHE A 247 11.62 -0.26 -14.48
CA PHE A 247 10.93 -1.50 -14.14
C PHE A 247 11.89 -2.68 -14.19
N GLU A 248 11.52 -3.75 -13.47
CA GLU A 248 12.29 -4.98 -13.41
C GLU A 248 11.66 -6.04 -14.30
N ASP A 249 12.49 -6.66 -15.14
CA ASP A 249 12.19 -7.90 -15.83
C ASP A 249 12.62 -9.05 -14.93
N GLU A 250 11.68 -9.58 -14.16
CA GLU A 250 11.96 -10.61 -13.16
C GLU A 250 12.45 -11.93 -13.77
N GLU A 251 12.03 -12.27 -14.99
CA GLU A 251 12.50 -13.51 -15.65
C GLU A 251 14.00 -13.47 -15.91
N ARG A 252 14.53 -12.28 -16.21
CA ARG A 252 15.94 -12.07 -16.57
C ARG A 252 16.77 -11.42 -15.46
N ALA A 253 16.13 -10.97 -14.39
CA ALA A 253 16.73 -10.10 -13.38
C ALA A 253 17.43 -8.87 -14.02
N GLU A 254 16.81 -8.30 -15.06
CA GLU A 254 17.29 -7.13 -15.80
C GLU A 254 16.43 -5.90 -15.45
N MET A 255 17.06 -4.73 -15.42
CA MET A 255 16.39 -3.46 -15.14
C MET A 255 16.27 -2.64 -16.43
N TYR A 256 15.16 -1.95 -16.60
CA TYR A 256 14.92 -1.11 -17.78
C TYR A 256 14.56 0.30 -17.33
N GLU A 257 15.37 1.29 -17.72
CA GLU A 257 15.15 2.72 -17.46
C GLU A 257 13.96 3.22 -18.28
N LEU A 258 13.00 3.86 -17.62
CA LEU A 258 11.86 4.52 -18.22
C LEU A 258 12.15 6.02 -18.34
N ASN A 259 11.85 6.60 -19.50
CA ASN A 259 11.87 8.04 -19.67
C ASN A 259 10.68 8.68 -18.94
N PRO A 260 10.88 9.59 -17.97
CA PRO A 260 9.78 10.26 -17.26
C PRO A 260 8.85 11.07 -18.18
N GLY A 261 9.31 11.47 -19.36
CA GLY A 261 8.49 12.15 -20.36
C GLY A 261 7.53 11.25 -21.14
N HIS A 262 7.68 9.93 -21.07
CA HIS A 262 6.78 8.97 -21.71
C HIS A 262 5.47 8.81 -20.92
N THR A 263 4.44 8.38 -21.64
CA THR A 263 3.15 8.01 -21.05
C THR A 263 3.21 6.62 -20.42
N LEU A 264 2.25 6.32 -19.54
CA LEU A 264 2.12 4.98 -19.00
C LEU A 264 1.90 3.94 -20.12
N LEU A 265 1.05 4.23 -21.10
CA LEU A 265 0.81 3.34 -22.23
C LEU A 265 2.09 2.98 -22.98
N GLN A 266 2.95 3.96 -23.25
CA GLN A 266 4.25 3.72 -23.90
C GLN A 266 5.15 2.79 -23.10
N ALA A 267 5.14 2.88 -21.76
CA ALA A 267 5.86 1.96 -20.90
C ALA A 267 5.26 0.55 -20.93
N LEU A 268 3.93 0.43 -20.83
CA LEU A 268 3.22 -0.85 -20.83
C LEU A 268 3.32 -1.62 -22.16
N GLN A 269 3.52 -0.90 -23.26
CA GLN A 269 3.74 -1.48 -24.59
C GLN A 269 5.13 -2.10 -24.78
N HIS A 270 6.04 -1.90 -23.83
CA HIS A 270 7.38 -2.46 -23.94
C HIS A 270 7.36 -4.00 -23.87
N LYS A 271 8.14 -4.66 -24.74
CA LYS A 271 8.12 -6.12 -24.90
C LYS A 271 8.48 -6.91 -23.64
N ARG A 272 9.16 -6.29 -22.69
CA ARG A 272 9.57 -6.90 -21.41
C ARG A 272 8.86 -6.30 -20.21
N TYR A 273 7.87 -5.42 -20.42
CA TYR A 273 7.02 -4.93 -19.36
C TYR A 273 5.85 -5.90 -19.20
N PHE A 274 5.71 -6.47 -18.01
CA PHE A 274 4.66 -7.43 -17.69
C PHE A 274 3.85 -6.91 -16.51
N VAL A 275 2.57 -6.63 -16.75
CA VAL A 275 1.67 -6.17 -15.69
C VAL A 275 1.17 -7.36 -14.89
N LYS A 276 1.53 -7.40 -13.61
CA LYS A 276 1.09 -8.43 -12.66
C LYS A 276 -0.11 -7.95 -11.88
N ALA A 277 -1.11 -8.82 -11.68
CA ALA A 277 -2.31 -8.52 -10.89
C ALA A 277 -2.99 -7.17 -11.25
N GLY A 278 -2.92 -6.77 -12.53
CA GLY A 278 -3.47 -5.51 -13.01
C GLY A 278 -2.84 -4.23 -12.44
N THR A 279 -1.64 -4.30 -11.84
CA THR A 279 -0.98 -3.17 -11.17
C THR A 279 0.44 -2.97 -11.70
N PRO A 280 0.66 -1.99 -12.59
CA PRO A 280 2.00 -1.62 -13.02
C PRO A 280 2.86 -1.14 -11.84
N THR A 281 4.09 -1.62 -11.77
CA THR A 281 5.08 -1.26 -10.74
C THR A 281 6.23 -0.48 -11.38
N VAL A 282 6.62 0.62 -10.74
CA VAL A 282 7.70 1.50 -11.18
C VAL A 282 8.64 1.76 -10.01
N LEU A 283 9.93 1.53 -10.20
CA LEU A 283 10.96 1.90 -9.25
C LEU A 283 11.43 3.32 -9.55
N ALA A 284 11.53 4.17 -8.53
CA ALA A 284 12.06 5.52 -8.63
C ALA A 284 13.31 5.64 -7.75
N LEU A 285 14.44 5.99 -8.37
CA LEU A 285 15.72 6.16 -7.69
C LEU A 285 16.31 7.53 -7.99
N VAL A 286 17.09 8.06 -7.04
CA VAL A 286 17.83 9.30 -7.25
C VAL A 286 19.02 9.05 -8.19
N LYS A 287 19.11 9.89 -9.22
CA LYS A 287 20.16 9.86 -10.23
C LYS A 287 21.54 9.94 -9.59
N HIS A 288 22.41 9.00 -9.98
CA HIS A 288 23.81 8.91 -9.53
C HIS A 288 24.03 8.88 -8.00
N SER A 289 23.00 8.57 -7.21
CA SER A 289 23.14 8.40 -5.76
C SER A 289 24.07 7.23 -5.40
N PRO A 290 24.72 7.26 -4.22
CA PRO A 290 25.50 6.12 -3.72
C PRO A 290 24.65 4.85 -3.65
N PHE A 291 23.37 5.00 -3.28
CA PHE A 291 22.42 3.90 -3.25
C PHE A 291 22.17 3.34 -4.66
N SER A 292 21.85 4.16 -5.66
CA SER A 292 21.57 3.65 -7.01
C SER A 292 22.76 2.92 -7.62
N LYS A 293 23.99 3.43 -7.42
CA LYS A 293 25.23 2.75 -7.83
C LYS A 293 25.39 1.37 -7.19
N LYS A 294 25.09 1.24 -5.89
CA LYS A 294 25.12 -0.03 -5.16
C LYS A 294 23.97 -0.96 -5.57
N TYR A 295 22.78 -0.40 -5.78
CA TYR A 295 21.59 -1.15 -6.15
C TYR A 295 21.74 -1.82 -7.52
N PHE A 296 22.38 -1.13 -8.47
CA PHE A 296 22.63 -1.65 -9.82
C PHE A 296 23.95 -2.41 -9.97
N SER A 297 24.82 -2.49 -8.96
CA SER A 297 26.14 -3.11 -9.13
C SER A 297 26.11 -4.59 -9.53
N SER A 298 25.03 -5.29 -9.22
CA SER A 298 24.80 -6.70 -9.56
C SER A 298 23.73 -6.91 -10.64
N LYS A 299 23.15 -5.84 -11.20
CA LYS A 299 22.04 -5.91 -12.15
C LYS A 299 22.45 -5.33 -13.50
N LYS A 300 21.96 -5.92 -14.60
CA LYS A 300 22.10 -5.31 -15.94
C LYS A 300 21.01 -4.26 -16.11
N VAL A 301 21.39 -3.08 -16.59
CA VAL A 301 20.48 -1.96 -16.80
C VAL A 301 20.44 -1.62 -18.29
N HIS A 302 19.24 -1.59 -18.86
CA HIS A 302 18.95 -1.21 -20.23
C HIS A 302 18.24 0.13 -20.25
N ARG A 303 18.46 0.94 -21.28
CA ARG A 303 17.80 2.24 -21.44
C ARG A 303 16.78 2.18 -22.56
N LEU A 304 15.56 2.68 -22.29
CA LEU A 304 14.44 2.73 -23.24
C LEU A 304 14.23 4.11 -23.85
#